data_AF-A0A3C2E797-F1
#
_entry.id   AF-A0A3C2E797-F1
#
_cell.length_a   1.000
_cell.length_b   1.000
_cell.length_c   1.000
_cell.angle_alpha   90.00
_cell.angle_beta   90.00
_cell.angle_gamma   90.00
#
_symmetry.space_group_name_H-M   'P 1'
#
loop_
_entity.id
_entity.type
_entity.pdbx_description
1 polymer ?
#
loop_
_entity_poly.entity_id
_entity_poly.type
_entity_poly.pdbx_seq_one_letter_code
_entity_poly.pdbx_strand_id
1 'polypeptide(L)' 'MIPHHSIAILTSERANISDVRVRELADSIIEAQRREIAEMKWLLDDIAANGEAETEAEAQARPVPEFEASASPDPA' A
#
# COMPACT_ATOMS: atom_id res chain seq x y z
N MET A 1 0.88 -10.06 -2.95
CA MET A 1 0.01 -8.87 -2.87
C MET A 1 0.67 -7.60 -3.40
N ILE A 2 1.96 -7.31 -3.11
CA ILE A 2 2.67 -6.17 -3.72
C ILE A 2 2.50 -6.07 -5.26
N PRO A 3 2.64 -7.15 -6.06
CA PRO A 3 2.45 -7.05 -7.51
C PRO A 3 1.00 -6.73 -7.92
N HIS A 4 0.02 -7.29 -7.21
CA HIS A 4 -1.40 -7.04 -7.45
C HIS A 4 -1.76 -5.57 -7.22
N HIS A 5 -1.27 -5.00 -6.12
CA HIS A 5 -1.46 -3.59 -5.81
C HIS A 5 -0.77 -2.69 -6.82
N SER A 6 0.48 -3.02 -7.17
CA SER A 6 1.26 -2.24 -8.13
C SER A 6 0.55 -2.17 -9.50
N ILE A 7 -0.03 -3.27 -9.98
CA ILE A 7 -0.77 -3.26 -11.25
C ILE A 7 -2.10 -2.50 -11.15
N ALA A 8 -2.79 -2.56 -10.01
CA ALA A 8 -4.03 -1.82 -9.80
C ALA A 8 -3.77 -0.30 -9.74
N ILE A 9 -2.72 0.15 -9.05
CA ILE A 9 -2.27 1.56 -9.07
C ILE A 9 -1.99 1.99 -10.52
N LEU A 10 -1.13 1.25 -11.24
CA LEU A 10 -0.74 1.58 -12.61
C LEU A 10 -1.95 1.69 -13.55
N THR A 11 -2.92 0.79 -13.39
CA THR A 11 -4.14 0.76 -14.19
C THR A 11 -5.04 1.95 -13.86
N SER A 12 -5.21 2.29 -12.58
CA SER A 12 -6.01 3.42 -12.13
C SER A 12 -5.41 4.77 -12.54
N GLU A 13 -4.08 4.93 -12.45
CA GLU A 13 -3.37 6.15 -12.88
C GLU A 13 -3.53 6.42 -14.38
N ARG A 14 -3.54 5.35 -15.20
CA ARG A 14 -3.68 5.44 -16.66
C ARG A 14 -5.13 5.47 -17.16
N ALA A 15 -6.10 5.29 -16.26
CA ALA A 15 -7.50 5.24 -16.63
C ALA A 15 -8.02 6.64 -17.05
N ASN A 16 -8.68 6.70 -18.20
CA ASN A 16 -9.35 7.92 -18.66
C ASN A 16 -10.68 8.12 -17.92
N ILE A 17 -10.60 8.61 -16.68
CA ILE A 17 -11.75 8.84 -15.80
C ILE A 17 -12.18 10.31 -15.90
N SER A 18 -13.40 10.53 -16.38
CA SER A 18 -14.00 11.88 -16.50
C SER A 18 -15.04 12.19 -15.42
N ASP A 19 -15.69 11.20 -14.82
CA ASP A 19 -16.61 11.42 -13.70
C ASP A 19 -15.81 11.73 -12.43
N VAL A 20 -16.06 12.90 -11.83
CA VAL A 20 -15.32 13.39 -10.66
C VAL A 20 -15.41 12.46 -9.46
N ARG A 21 -16.55 11.77 -9.26
CA ARG A 21 -16.74 10.85 -8.13
C ARG A 21 -15.90 9.59 -8.30
N VAL A 22 -15.78 9.12 -9.54
CA VAL A 22 -14.94 7.94 -9.85
C VAL A 22 -13.46 8.30 -9.74
N ARG A 23 -13.07 9.55 -10.08
CA ARG A 23 -11.70 10.04 -9.89
C ARG A 23 -11.33 10.08 -8.41
N GLU A 24 -12.17 10.70 -7.58
CA GLU A 24 -11.95 10.75 -6.12
C GLU A 24 -11.84 9.34 -5.51
N LEU A 25 -12.70 8.41 -5.95
CA LEU A 25 -12.60 7.01 -5.53
C LEU A 25 -11.28 6.38 -5.97
N ALA A 26 -10.87 6.56 -7.23
CA ALA A 26 -9.61 6.01 -7.74
C ALA A 26 -8.40 6.55 -6.97
N ASP A 27 -8.38 7.85 -6.67
CA ASP A 27 -7.29 8.50 -5.93
C ASP A 27 -7.19 7.92 -4.51
N SER A 28 -8.32 7.78 -3.80
CA SER A 28 -8.34 7.17 -2.46
C SER A 28 -7.90 5.70 -2.46
N ILE A 29 -8.24 4.94 -3.51
CA ILE A 29 -7.79 3.55 -3.68
C ILE A 29 -6.29 3.50 -3.93
N ILE A 30 -5.74 4.39 -4.77
CA ILE A 30 -4.30 4.47 -5.05
C ILE A 30 -3.55 4.78 -3.75
N GLU A 31 -4.01 5.76 -2.97
CA GLU A 31 -3.39 6.13 -1.68
C GLU A 31 -3.39 4.96 -0.70
N ALA A 32 -4.52 4.25 -0.56
CA ALA A 32 -4.60 3.07 0.29
C ALA A 32 -3.62 1.97 -0.15
N GLN A 33 -3.57 1.67 -1.45
CA GLN A 33 -2.68 0.63 -1.96
C GLN A 33 -1.20 0.99 -1.85
N ARG A 34 -0.83 2.27 -1.96
CA ARG A 34 0.55 2.72 -1.71
C ARG A 34 0.95 2.50 -0.25
N ARG A 35 0.06 2.77 0.72
CA ARG A 35 0.29 2.47 2.14
C ARG A 35 0.44 0.97 2.38
N GLU A 36 -0.47 0.16 1.86
CA GLU A 36 -0.42 -1.30 1.98
C GLU A 36 0.87 -1.88 1.36
N ILE A 37 1.39 -1.31 0.27
CA ILE A 37 2.70 -1.67 -0.28
C ILE A 37 3.83 -1.36 0.70
N ALA A 38 3.80 -0.21 1.38
CA ALA A 38 4.81 0.15 2.37
C ALA A 38 4.78 -0.81 3.58
N GLU A 39 3.59 -1.11 4.10
CA GLU A 39 3.38 -2.10 5.16
C GLU A 39 3.92 -3.47 4.77
N MET A 40 3.59 -3.96 3.57
CA MET A 40 4.08 -5.25 3.08
C MET A 40 5.60 -5.28 2.91
N LYS A 41 6.22 -4.18 2.44
CA LYS A 41 7.67 -4.09 2.34
C LYS A 41 8.34 -4.15 3.70
N TRP A 42 7.80 -3.40 4.67
CA TRP A 42 8.29 -3.44 6.04
C TRP A 42 8.16 -4.85 6.64
N LEU A 43 7.02 -5.52 6.43
CA LEU A 43 6.81 -6.90 6.88
C LEU A 43 7.82 -7.87 6.25
N LEU A 44 8.14 -7.72 4.97
CA LEU A 44 9.16 -8.55 4.31
C LEU A 44 10.55 -8.35 4.95
N ASP A 45 10.92 -7.11 5.24
CA ASP A 45 12.20 -6.80 5.89
C ASP A 45 12.26 -7.35 7.32
N ASP A 46 11.17 -7.20 8.08
CA ASP A 46 11.04 -7.72 9.44
C ASP A 46 11.08 -9.25 9.48
N ILE A 47 10.39 -9.94 8.56
CA ILE A 47 10.44 -11.40 8.42
C ILE A 47 11.85 -11.86 8.03
N ALA A 48 12.52 -11.15 7.13
CA ALA A 48 13.88 -11.49 6.73
C ALA A 48 14.88 -11.36 7.90
N ALA A 49 14.67 -10.39 8.80
CA ALA A 49 15.54 -10.16 9.95
C ALA A 49 15.22 -11.07 11.15
N ASN A 50 13.94 -11.31 11.42
CA ASN A 50 13.46 -11.87 12.68
C ASN A 50 12.67 -13.19 12.52
N GLY A 51 12.41 -13.62 11.27
CA GLY A 51 11.56 -14.77 10.98
C GLY A 51 10.06 -14.46 10.99
N GLU A 52 9.26 -15.46 10.61
CA GLU A 52 7.80 -15.37 10.61
C GLU A 52 7.26 -15.24 12.04
N ALA A 53 6.18 -14.47 12.23
CA ALA A 53 5.41 -14.46 13.47
C ALA A 53 4.33 -15.54 13.37
N GLU A 54 4.51 -16.66 14.08
CA GLU A 54 3.56 -17.79 14.03
C GLU A 54 2.46 -17.65 15.10
N THR A 55 2.69 -16.81 16.11
CA THR A 55 1.76 -16.55 17.21
C THR A 55 1.29 -15.09 17.25
N GLU A 56 0.09 -14.86 17.79
CA GLU A 56 -0.44 -13.50 18.02
C GLU A 56 0.46 -12.69 18.96
N ALA A 57 1.13 -13.34 19.93
CA ALA A 57 2.05 -12.69 20.85
C ALA A 57 3.30 -12.16 20.12
N GLU A 58 3.85 -12.92 19.18
CA GLU A 58 4.99 -12.50 18.36
C GLU A 58 4.61 -11.36 17.41
N ALA A 59 3.41 -11.40 16.83
CA ALA A 59 2.91 -10.31 15.99
C ALA A 59 2.71 -9.01 16.79
N GLN A 60 2.17 -9.09 18.01
CA GLN A 60 2.00 -7.93 18.88
C GLN A 60 3.34 -7.33 19.35
N ALA A 61 4.38 -8.16 19.49
CA ALA A 61 5.71 -7.71 19.87
C ALA A 61 6.43 -6.94 18.74
N ARG A 62 6.00 -7.11 17.48
CA ARG A 62 6.58 -6.49 16.29
C ARG A 62 5.49 -5.78 15.47
N PRO A 63 4.91 -4.69 15.98
CA PRO A 63 3.82 -4.01 15.29
C PRO A 63 4.30 -3.37 13.99
N VAL A 64 3.48 -3.46 12.95
CA VAL A 64 3.67 -2.70 11.71
C VAL A 64 3.55 -1.21 12.02
N PRO A 65 4.53 -0.36 11.63
CA PRO A 65 4.44 1.08 11.80
C PRO A 65 3.26 1.68 11.02
N GLU A 66 2.79 2.85 11.45
CA GLU A 66 1.84 3.61 10.65
C GLU A 66 2.55 4.23 9.43
N PHE A 67 2.06 3.92 8.23
CA PHE A 67 2.53 4.53 6.99
C PHE A 67 1.53 5.58 6.52
N GLU A 68 1.96 6.83 6.41
CA GLU A 68 1.17 7.85 5.72
C GLU A 68 1.24 7.65 4.20
N ALA A 69 0.12 7.85 3.51
CA ALA A 69 0.13 7.89 2.05
C ALA A 69 0.92 9.13 1.64
N SER A 70 2.10 8.95 1.03
CA SER A 70 2.82 10.10 0.47
C SER A 70 1.98 10.67 -0.68
N ALA A 71 1.26 11.74 -0.38
CA ALA A 71 0.61 12.59 -1.37
C ALA A 71 1.69 13.29 -2.19
N SER A 72 2.12 12.63 -3.26
CA SER A 72 2.83 13.29 -4.33
C SER A 72 2.09 12.93 -5.62
N PRO A 73 1.26 13.84 -6.14
CA PRO A 73 0.87 13.76 -7.53
C PRO A 73 2.15 13.98 -8.34
N ASP A 74 2.46 13.03 -9.22
CA ASP A 74 3.49 13.19 -10.22
C ASP A 74 3.12 14.44 -11.04
N PRO A 75 3.99 15.46 -11.16
CA PRO A 75 3.69 16.61 -11.99
C PRO A 75 3.67 16.14 -13.45
N ALA A 76 2.47 16.15 -14.03
CA ALA A 76 2.26 15.98 -15.47
C ALA A 76 2.95 17.09 -16.29
#